data_AF-A0A180FAH6-F1
#
_entry.id   AF-A0A180FAH6-F1
#
_cell.length_a   1.000
_cell.length_b   1.000
_cell.length_c   1.000
_cell.angle_alpha   90.00
_cell.angle_beta   90.00
_cell.angle_gamma   90.00
#
_symmetry.space_group_name_H-M   'P 1'
#
loop_
_entity.id
_entity.type
_entity.pdbx_description
1 polymer ?
#
loop_
_entity_poly.entity_id
_entity_poly.type
_entity_poly.pdbx_seq_one_letter_code
_entity_poly.pdbx_strand_id
1 'polypeptide(L)'
;MTNLCLDITSFKQIRQPKLSDLELVALNLTARYMSFNSELQLFRVIKGTCLDNKIDRSVYNRRRRKLFDCTEKIRWQLTQKFSCPGNLFIIDLTPVEICKTSCANRSSICAADKIRPEFGYCATTKTHYFGFKLHAVCDKNAAIHSFDFMPANVHDVNYLKM
;
A
#
# COMPACT_ATOMS: atom_id res chain seq x y z
N MET A 1 8.17 -1.50 22.31
CA MET A 1 7.48 -1.87 21.05
C MET A 1 6.19 -2.64 21.26
N THR A 2 5.95 -3.23 22.44
CA THR A 2 4.76 -4.05 22.76
C THR A 2 3.46 -3.24 22.91
N ASN A 3 3.51 -1.99 23.35
CA ASN A 3 2.30 -1.17 23.57
C ASN A 3 1.67 -0.60 22.27
N LEU A 4 2.30 -0.79 21.11
CA LEU A 4 1.82 -0.19 19.85
C LEU A 4 0.71 -0.98 19.15
N CYS A 5 0.59 -2.27 19.47
CA CYS A 5 -0.28 -3.23 18.81
C CYS A 5 -1.42 -3.72 19.71
N LEU A 6 -1.71 -3.01 20.80
CA LEU A 6 -2.81 -3.38 21.71
C LEU A 6 -4.19 -3.30 21.04
N ASP A 7 -4.33 -2.45 20.01
CA ASP A 7 -5.54 -2.32 19.19
C ASP A 7 -5.38 -2.96 17.80
N ILE A 8 -4.69 -4.09 17.68
CA ILE A 8 -4.94 -4.95 16.51
C ILE A 8 -6.33 -5.53 16.71
N THR A 9 -7.33 -4.91 16.08
CA THR A 9 -8.68 -5.47 16.03
C THR A 9 -8.59 -6.82 15.33
N SER A 10 -8.57 -7.88 16.12
CA SER A 10 -8.55 -9.25 15.61
C SER A 10 -9.82 -9.45 14.79
N PHE A 11 -9.66 -9.54 13.47
CA PHE A 11 -10.80 -9.75 12.59
C PHE A 11 -11.32 -11.16 12.79
N LYS A 12 -12.64 -11.34 12.86
CA LYS A 12 -13.26 -12.66 13.02
C LYS A 12 -12.79 -13.61 11.90
N GLN A 13 -12.09 -14.67 12.28
CA GLN A 13 -11.66 -15.74 11.40
C GLN A 13 -12.45 -17.00 11.74
N ILE A 14 -12.91 -17.72 10.70
CA ILE A 14 -13.68 -18.96 10.87
C ILE A 14 -12.80 -20.06 11.49
N ARG A 15 -11.52 -20.08 11.10
CA ARG A 15 -10.52 -21.05 11.60
C ARG A 15 -9.48 -20.31 12.40
N GLN A 16 -8.94 -20.96 13.44
CA GLN A 16 -7.81 -20.41 14.16
C GLN A 16 -6.57 -20.36 13.23
N PRO A 17 -5.93 -19.19 13.09
CA PRO A 17 -4.77 -19.07 12.23
C PRO A 17 -3.53 -19.71 12.88
N LYS A 18 -2.70 -20.38 12.07
CA LYS A 18 -1.40 -20.91 12.51
C LYS A 18 -0.32 -19.84 12.73
N LEU A 19 -0.60 -18.61 12.29
CA LEU A 19 0.31 -17.47 12.34
C LEU A 19 -0.49 -16.29 12.88
N SER A 20 -0.04 -15.70 13.99
CA SER A 20 -0.69 -14.56 14.65
C SER A 20 -0.68 -13.31 13.77
N ASP A 21 -1.54 -12.32 14.07
CA ASP A 21 -1.54 -11.07 13.32
C ASP A 21 -0.21 -10.31 13.48
N LEU A 22 0.43 -10.39 14.66
CA LEU A 22 1.75 -9.79 14.90
C LEU A 22 2.85 -10.45 14.07
N GLU A 23 2.88 -11.78 14.00
CA GLU A 23 3.80 -12.51 13.10
C GLU A 23 3.55 -12.14 11.63
N LEU A 24 2.29 -11.88 11.23
CA LEU A 24 1.95 -11.51 9.86
C LEU A 24 2.48 -10.12 9.52
N VAL A 25 2.32 -9.16 10.43
CA VAL A 25 2.85 -7.80 10.29
C VAL A 25 4.38 -7.85 10.23
N ALA A 26 5.02 -8.62 11.12
CA ALA A 26 6.46 -8.82 11.09
C ALA A 26 6.93 -9.42 9.76
N LEU A 27 6.25 -10.45 9.25
CA LEU A 27 6.55 -11.04 7.94
C LEU A 27 6.43 -10.02 6.80
N ASN A 28 5.40 -9.18 6.80
CA ASN A 28 5.21 -8.13 5.80
C ASN A 28 6.33 -7.09 5.86
N LEU A 29 6.68 -6.59 7.05
CA LEU A 29 7.78 -5.63 7.22
C LEU A 29 9.13 -6.22 6.80
N THR A 30 9.41 -7.48 7.18
CA THR A 30 10.63 -8.18 6.77
C THR A 30 10.69 -8.39 5.26
N ALA A 31 9.56 -8.73 4.62
CA ALA A 31 9.50 -8.86 3.17
C ALA A 31 9.81 -7.52 2.46
N ARG A 32 9.34 -6.39 3.00
CA ARG A 32 9.67 -5.05 2.51
C ARG A 32 11.14 -4.70 2.71
N TYR A 33 11.69 -4.99 3.89
CA TYR A 33 13.11 -4.80 4.19
C TYR A 33 14.02 -5.60 3.22
N MET A 34 13.63 -6.84 2.93
CA MET A 34 14.32 -7.71 1.95
C MET A 34 14.04 -7.33 0.48
N SER A 35 13.34 -6.21 0.23
CA SER A 35 13.01 -5.72 -1.11
C SER A 35 12.23 -6.73 -1.97
N PHE A 36 11.38 -7.56 -1.34
CA PHE A 36 10.48 -8.43 -2.08
C PHE A 36 9.34 -7.62 -2.68
N ASN A 37 9.41 -7.41 -3.99
CA ASN A 37 8.46 -6.60 -4.74
C ASN A 37 7.24 -7.39 -5.22
N SER A 38 7.26 -8.73 -5.10
CA SER A 38 6.13 -9.59 -5.44
C SER A 38 5.84 -10.62 -4.36
N GLU A 39 4.56 -10.91 -4.15
CA GLU A 39 4.11 -11.99 -3.28
C GLU A 39 4.64 -13.34 -3.76
N LEU A 40 4.73 -13.53 -5.08
CA LEU A 40 5.29 -14.74 -5.66
C LEU A 40 6.72 -14.98 -5.17
N GLN A 41 7.56 -13.94 -5.14
CA GLN A 41 8.93 -14.03 -4.65
C GLN A 41 8.96 -14.33 -3.15
N LEU A 42 8.16 -13.65 -2.34
CA LEU A 42 8.04 -13.93 -0.90
C LEU A 42 7.73 -15.42 -0.65
N PHE A 43 6.74 -15.97 -1.35
CA PHE A 43 6.34 -17.37 -1.18
C PHE A 43 7.29 -18.38 -1.82
N ARG A 44 8.19 -17.96 -2.72
CA ARG A 44 9.31 -18.80 -3.17
C ARG A 44 10.37 -18.93 -2.07
N VAL A 45 10.63 -17.85 -1.34
CA VAL A 45 11.62 -17.82 -0.24
C VAL A 45 11.10 -18.51 1.01
N ILE A 46 9.79 -18.38 1.30
CA ILE A 46 9.15 -19.08 2.42
C ILE A 46 9.17 -20.61 2.22
N LYS A 47 9.18 -21.09 0.98
CA LYS A 47 9.12 -22.52 0.67
C LYS A 47 10.31 -23.26 1.29
N GLY A 48 10.04 -24.36 2.00
CA GLY A 48 11.08 -25.13 2.71
C GLY A 48 11.54 -24.53 4.04
N THR A 49 10.96 -23.41 4.49
CA THR A 49 11.19 -22.84 5.81
C THR A 49 10.11 -23.25 6.81
N CYS A 50 10.25 -22.88 8.09
CA CYS A 50 9.23 -23.12 9.11
C CYS A 50 7.88 -22.38 8.85
N LEU A 51 7.85 -21.46 7.87
CA LEU A 51 6.68 -20.68 7.50
C LEU A 51 5.85 -21.32 6.37
N ASP A 52 6.40 -22.28 5.62
CA ASP A 52 5.79 -22.85 4.39
C ASP A 52 4.37 -23.38 4.63
N ASN A 53 4.19 -24.11 5.73
CA ASN A 53 2.90 -24.72 6.10
C ASN A 53 2.08 -23.89 7.09
N LYS A 54 2.54 -22.68 7.45
CA LYS A 54 1.87 -21.79 8.40
C LYS A 54 0.90 -20.83 7.74
N ILE A 55 1.09 -20.48 6.46
CA ILE A 55 0.21 -19.53 5.80
C ILE A 55 0.10 -19.76 4.29
N ASP A 56 -1.13 -19.70 3.79
CA ASP A 56 -1.42 -19.70 2.37
C ASP A 56 -1.43 -18.29 1.78
N ARG A 57 -1.08 -18.17 0.50
CA ARG A 57 -1.08 -16.88 -0.25
C ARG A 57 -2.39 -16.11 -0.12
N SER A 58 -3.52 -16.78 -0.35
CA SER A 58 -4.84 -16.15 -0.29
C SER A 58 -5.18 -15.65 1.12
N VAL A 59 -4.79 -16.41 2.15
CA VAL A 59 -5.01 -16.04 3.56
C VAL A 59 -4.11 -14.88 3.95
N TYR A 60 -2.83 -14.93 3.56
CA TYR A 60 -1.87 -13.84 3.71
C TYR A 60 -2.42 -12.54 3.13
N ASN A 61 -2.86 -12.53 1.86
CA ASN A 61 -3.35 -11.32 1.20
C ASN A 61 -4.63 -10.76 1.82
N ARG A 62 -5.53 -11.63 2.25
CA ARG A 62 -6.77 -11.20 2.91
C ARG A 62 -6.47 -10.57 4.26
N ARG A 63 -5.61 -11.19 5.07
CA ARG A 63 -5.27 -10.69 6.41
C ARG A 63 -4.38 -9.44 6.34
N ARG A 64 -3.40 -9.42 5.43
CA ARG A 64 -2.55 -8.26 5.16
C ARG A 64 -3.37 -7.00 4.82
N ARG A 65 -4.40 -7.14 3.98
CA ARG A 65 -5.32 -6.03 3.66
C ARG A 65 -6.06 -5.51 4.88
N LYS A 66 -6.52 -6.41 5.76
CA LYS A 66 -7.21 -6.02 6.99
C LYS A 66 -6.26 -5.35 8.00
N LEU A 67 -5.00 -5.79 8.05
CA LEU A 67 -3.96 -5.20 8.91
C LEU A 67 -3.27 -3.96 8.31
N PHE A 68 -3.84 -3.37 7.25
CA PHE A 68 -3.26 -2.21 6.59
C PHE A 68 -3.09 -1.04 7.56
N ASP A 69 -4.15 -0.66 8.28
CA ASP A 69 -4.12 0.47 9.23
C ASP A 69 -3.07 0.29 10.33
N CYS A 70 -2.90 -0.94 10.82
CA CYS A 70 -1.87 -1.26 11.81
C CYS A 70 -0.46 -1.11 11.22
N THR A 71 -0.28 -1.58 9.99
CA THR A 71 1.00 -1.48 9.26
C THR A 71 1.32 -0.01 8.96
N GLU A 72 0.33 0.79 8.60
CA GLU A 72 0.47 2.23 8.34
C GLU A 72 0.83 3.01 9.60
N LYS A 73 0.24 2.69 10.77
CA LYS A 73 0.65 3.27 12.06
C LYS A 73 2.13 3.00 12.36
N ILE A 74 2.60 1.78 12.10
CA ILE A 74 4.01 1.42 12.27
C ILE A 74 4.88 2.21 11.28
N ARG A 75 4.51 2.24 10.00
CA ARG A 75 5.21 3.03 8.97
C ARG A 75 5.32 4.48 9.40
N TRP A 76 4.22 5.11 9.81
CA TRP A 76 4.19 6.50 10.24
C TRP A 76 5.17 6.78 11.38
N GLN A 77 5.19 5.94 12.42
CA GLN A 77 6.12 6.11 13.53
C GLN A 77 7.58 5.89 13.13
N LEU A 78 7.84 4.96 12.21
CA LEU A 78 9.18 4.79 11.66
C LEU A 78 9.57 6.05 10.90
N THR A 79 8.72 6.55 10.00
CA THR A 79 8.95 7.82 9.29
C THR A 79 9.29 8.92 10.29
N GLN A 80 8.47 9.14 11.33
CA GLN A 80 8.72 10.20 12.34
C GLN A 80 10.07 10.09 13.04
N LYS A 81 10.63 8.88 13.21
CA LYS A 81 11.96 8.68 13.79
C LYS A 81 13.10 8.89 12.79
N PHE A 82 12.85 8.64 11.50
CA PHE A 82 13.82 8.81 10.42
C PHE A 82 13.74 10.18 9.74
N SER A 83 12.65 10.93 9.99
CA SER A 83 12.43 12.27 9.48
C SER A 83 13.60 13.16 9.82
N CYS A 84 14.21 13.75 8.80
CA CYS A 84 15.24 14.76 9.01
C CYS A 84 14.55 16.11 9.23
N PRO A 85 14.93 16.91 10.24
CA PRO A 85 14.41 18.26 10.37
C PRO A 85 14.76 19.07 9.11
N GLY A 86 13.72 19.49 8.39
CA GLY A 86 13.85 20.24 7.15
C GLY A 86 12.50 20.76 6.70
N ASN A 87 12.51 21.93 6.05
CA ASN A 87 11.29 22.59 5.56
C ASN A 87 11.06 22.35 4.06
N LEU A 88 11.83 21.43 3.45
CA LEU A 88 11.72 21.08 2.04
C LEU A 88 11.07 19.70 1.90
N PHE A 89 9.91 19.68 1.27
CA PHE A 89 9.21 18.46 0.87
C PHE A 89 9.11 18.42 -0.65
N ILE A 90 9.26 17.22 -1.19
CA ILE A 90 9.11 16.91 -2.60
C ILE A 90 7.77 16.22 -2.77
N ILE A 91 7.00 16.71 -3.73
CA ILE A 91 5.74 16.12 -4.13
C ILE A 91 5.99 15.34 -5.41
N ASP A 92 5.71 14.03 -5.38
CA ASP A 92 5.74 13.19 -6.56
C ASP A 92 4.33 12.71 -6.94
N LEU A 93 4.04 12.80 -8.23
CA LEU A 93 2.76 12.41 -8.82
C LEU A 93 2.98 11.25 -9.77
N THR A 94 2.49 10.07 -9.38
CA THR A 94 2.65 8.86 -10.18
C THR A 94 1.29 8.36 -10.66
N PRO A 95 1.09 8.12 -11.98
CA PRO A 95 -0.14 7.50 -12.49
C PRO A 95 -0.24 6.05 -12.02
N VAL A 96 -1.39 5.66 -11.48
CA VAL A 96 -1.68 4.30 -11.02
C VAL A 96 -2.80 3.72 -11.87
N GLU A 97 -2.41 2.99 -12.91
CA GLU A 97 -3.32 2.24 -13.78
C GLU A 97 -3.90 1.04 -13.03
N ILE A 98 -5.23 0.90 -13.01
CA ILE A 98 -5.90 -0.24 -12.37
C ILE A 98 -6.14 -1.36 -13.37
N CYS A 99 -6.54 -1.00 -14.59
CA CYS A 99 -6.76 -1.93 -15.67
C CYS A 99 -6.54 -1.24 -17.02
N LYS A 100 -6.37 -2.05 -18.06
CA LYS A 100 -6.27 -1.57 -19.44
C LYS A 100 -7.57 -0.87 -19.83
N THR A 101 -7.46 0.19 -20.64
CA THR A 101 -8.57 1.01 -21.14
C THR A 101 -9.73 0.18 -21.72
N SER A 102 -9.43 -0.94 -22.39
CA SER A 102 -10.41 -1.87 -22.95
C SER A 102 -11.31 -2.58 -21.92
N CYS A 103 -10.94 -2.55 -20.64
CA CYS A 103 -11.66 -3.17 -19.54
C CYS A 103 -12.26 -2.15 -18.57
N ALA A 104 -11.97 -0.86 -18.73
CA ALA A 104 -12.37 0.20 -17.80
C ALA A 104 -13.88 0.20 -17.52
N ASN A 105 -14.71 0.17 -18.58
CA ASN A 105 -16.17 0.21 -18.46
C ASN A 105 -16.78 -1.04 -17.78
N ARG A 106 -16.01 -2.14 -17.67
CA ARG A 106 -16.43 -3.39 -17.02
C ARG A 106 -15.82 -3.57 -15.62
N SER A 107 -14.90 -2.68 -15.22
CA SER A 107 -14.20 -2.79 -13.95
C SER A 107 -15.10 -2.38 -12.80
N SER A 108 -15.26 -3.27 -11.82
CA SER A 108 -15.90 -2.97 -10.54
C SER A 108 -14.90 -2.61 -9.44
N ILE A 109 -13.61 -2.52 -9.77
CA ILE A 109 -12.54 -2.22 -8.81
C ILE A 109 -12.73 -0.79 -8.31
N CYS A 110 -12.76 -0.62 -6.98
CA CYS A 110 -12.94 0.67 -6.31
C CYS A 110 -14.26 1.40 -6.63
N ALA A 111 -15.30 0.69 -7.12
CA ALA A 111 -16.58 1.32 -7.47
C ALA A 111 -17.37 1.85 -6.25
N ALA A 112 -17.18 1.22 -5.09
CA ALA A 112 -17.81 1.60 -3.82
C ALA A 112 -16.98 2.59 -2.99
N ASP A 113 -15.76 2.91 -3.43
CA ASP A 113 -14.87 3.81 -2.70
C ASP A 113 -15.30 5.26 -2.93
N LYS A 114 -15.00 6.13 -1.95
CA LYS A 114 -15.29 7.57 -2.02
C LYS A 114 -14.61 8.23 -3.24
N ILE A 115 -13.43 7.72 -3.60
CA ILE A 115 -12.64 8.17 -4.75
C ILE A 115 -12.71 7.07 -5.79
N ARG A 116 -13.28 7.40 -6.95
CA ARG A 116 -13.45 6.46 -8.06
C ARG A 116 -12.35 6.62 -9.10
N PRO A 117 -11.93 5.52 -9.74
CA PRO A 117 -10.98 5.61 -10.83
C PRO A 117 -11.63 6.28 -12.04
N GLU A 118 -10.84 7.06 -12.75
CA GLU A 118 -11.28 7.78 -13.94
C GLU A 118 -10.25 7.66 -15.06
N PHE A 119 -10.64 8.08 -16.26
CA PHE A 119 -9.70 8.21 -17.36
C PHE A 119 -8.83 9.45 -17.18
N GLY A 120 -7.52 9.28 -17.31
CA GLY A 120 -6.55 10.35 -17.29
C GLY A 120 -5.51 10.22 -18.39
N TYR A 121 -4.66 11.24 -18.47
CA TYR A 121 -3.53 11.27 -19.39
C TYR A 121 -2.26 11.58 -18.61
N CYS A 122 -1.22 10.76 -18.79
CA CYS A 122 0.10 11.06 -18.27
C CYS A 122 0.95 11.67 -19.39
N ALA A 123 1.32 12.94 -19.22
CA ALA A 123 2.15 13.65 -20.20
C ALA A 123 3.57 13.08 -20.29
N THR A 124 4.12 12.59 -19.18
CA THR A 124 5.46 12.00 -19.09
C THR A 124 5.59 10.75 -19.97
N THR A 125 4.62 9.84 -19.89
CA THR A 125 4.61 8.61 -20.69
C THR A 125 3.84 8.74 -22.01
N LYS A 126 3.18 9.88 -22.23
CA LYS A 126 2.29 10.15 -23.38
C LYS A 126 1.17 9.12 -23.55
N THR A 127 0.64 8.59 -22.45
CA THR A 127 -0.36 7.51 -22.47
C THR A 127 -1.63 7.88 -21.72
N HIS A 128 -2.77 7.49 -22.28
CA HIS A 128 -4.04 7.44 -21.56
C HIS A 128 -4.11 6.20 -20.67
N TYR A 129 -4.68 6.35 -19.48
CA TYR A 129 -4.85 5.26 -18.54
C TYR A 129 -6.16 5.42 -17.77
N PHE A 130 -6.67 4.32 -17.23
CA PHE A 130 -7.83 4.30 -16.35
C PHE A 130 -7.38 3.93 -14.94
N GLY A 131 -7.59 4.84 -13.97
CA GLY A 131 -7.16 4.62 -12.60
C GLY A 131 -7.07 5.90 -11.77
N PHE A 132 -5.99 6.00 -11.00
CA PHE A 132 -5.76 7.08 -10.04
C PHE A 132 -4.45 7.82 -10.32
N LYS A 133 -4.28 8.98 -9.69
CA LYS A 133 -2.98 9.62 -9.47
C LYS A 133 -2.59 9.41 -8.02
N LEU A 134 -1.42 8.81 -7.79
CA LEU A 134 -0.78 8.75 -6.48
C LEU A 134 -0.07 10.08 -6.25
N HIS A 135 -0.42 10.76 -5.17
CA HIS A 135 0.29 11.94 -4.70
C HIS A 135 1.09 11.54 -3.47
N ALA A 136 2.42 11.52 -3.56
CA ALA A 136 3.30 11.17 -2.45
C ALA A 136 4.10 12.41 -2.00
N VAL A 137 4.11 12.66 -0.70
CA VAL A 137 4.93 13.71 -0.08
C VAL A 137 6.14 13.06 0.56
N CYS A 138 7.32 13.43 0.07
CA CYS A 138 8.60 12.86 0.47
C CYS A 138 9.52 13.95 1.03
N ASP A 139 10.46 13.58 1.90
CA ASP A 139 11.56 14.47 2.29
C ASP A 139 12.80 14.30 1.38
N LYS A 140 13.85 15.07 1.68
CA LYS A 140 15.15 15.00 0.99
C LYS A 140 15.83 13.63 1.04
N ASN A 141 15.43 12.75 1.97
CA ASN A 141 15.95 11.39 2.09
C ASN A 141 15.04 10.38 1.37
N ALA A 142 14.07 10.86 0.57
CA ALA A 142 13.04 10.06 -0.09
C ALA A 142 12.16 9.26 0.89
N ALA A 143 12.08 9.65 2.16
CA ALA A 143 11.14 9.04 3.09
C ALA A 143 9.73 9.59 2.83
N ILE A 144 8.77 8.69 2.59
CA ILE A 144 7.37 9.05 2.36
C ILE A 144 6.72 9.41 3.70
N HIS A 145 6.26 10.66 3.81
CA HIS A 145 5.51 11.18 4.95
C HIS A 145 4.04 10.82 4.81
N SER A 146 3.39 11.38 3.79
CA SER A 146 1.99 11.13 3.45
C SER A 146 1.86 10.73 2.00
N PHE A 147 0.77 10.02 1.69
CA PHE A 147 0.38 9.75 0.32
C PHE A 147 -1.14 9.68 0.21
N ASP A 148 -1.66 10.14 -0.93
CA ASP A 148 -3.09 10.13 -1.24
C ASP A 148 -3.34 9.69 -2.67
N PHE A 149 -4.58 9.28 -2.94
CA PHE A 149 -5.05 8.97 -4.29
C PHE A 149 -6.07 10.01 -4.74
N MET A 150 -5.96 10.41 -6.00
CA MET A 150 -6.96 11.23 -6.69
C MET A 150 -7.47 10.52 -7.94
N PRO A 151 -8.69 10.83 -8.42
CA PRO A 151 -9.15 10.38 -9.73
C PRO A 151 -8.21 10.91 -10.83
N ALA A 152 -7.98 10.11 -11.87
CA ALA A 152 -6.98 10.46 -12.89
C ALA A 152 -7.34 11.68 -13.75
N ASN A 153 -8.61 12.10 -13.78
CA ASN A 153 -9.08 13.27 -14.51
C ASN A 153 -8.87 14.60 -13.77
N VAL A 154 -8.47 14.58 -12.50
CA VAL A 154 -8.25 15.81 -11.73
C VAL A 154 -6.88 16.40 -12.08
N HIS A 155 -6.84 17.71 -12.34
CA HIS A 155 -5.60 18.44 -12.58
C HIS A 155 -4.78 18.62 -11.31
N ASP A 156 -3.46 18.47 -11.45
CA ASP A 156 -2.51 18.44 -10.33
C ASP A 156 -2.49 19.77 -9.54
N VAL A 157 -2.74 20.89 -10.23
CA VAL A 157 -2.85 22.23 -9.62
C VAL A 157 -3.94 22.30 -8.54
N ASN A 158 -4.98 21.47 -8.64
CA ASN A 158 -6.06 21.47 -7.68
C ASN A 158 -5.73 20.68 -6.41
N TYR A 159 -4.69 19.85 -6.40
CA TYR A 159 -4.26 19.14 -5.19
C TYR A 159 -3.72 20.12 -4.15
N LEU A 160 -2.90 21.09 -4.56
CA LEU A 160 -2.29 22.09 -3.65
C LEU A 160 -3.29 23.09 -3.06
N LYS A 161 -4.54 23.09 -3.52
CA LYS A 161 -5.59 24.02 -3.09
C LYS A 161 -6.52 23.43 -2.03
N MET A 162 -6.41 22.13 -1.76
CA MET A 162 -7.17 21.42 -0.72
C MET A 162 -6.47 21.54 0.63
#